data_AF-W2TGQ6-F1
#
_entry.id   AF-W2TGQ6-F1
#
_cell.length_a   1.000
_cell.length_b   1.000
_cell.length_c   1.000
_cell.angle_alpha   90.00
_cell.angle_beta   90.00
_cell.angle_gamma   90.00
#
_symmetry.space_group_name_H-M   'P 1'
#
loop_
_entity.id
_entity.type
_entity.pdbx_description
1 polymer ?
#
loop_
_entity_poly.entity_id
_entity_poly.type
_entity_poly.pdbx_seq_one_letter_code
_entity_poly.pdbx_strand_id
1 'polypeptide(L)'
;MAVVVPPARNNVAECVMCELAVRIAAPRLGKDTVEIEEVFNNECKKELKLPIEYKECEKYIDKHLDPIIHELESGTAPKDKLTRNMRSLLLVALAVTACVAVAIPRSQDNIAECLMCEMAVRTAAPKLEKDTEIIEKEFDKECKKELKIPFADKQCEKYVDEHLDKIIQELESGTAPKDVCTVLHKC
;
A
#
# COMPACT_ATOMS: atom_id res chain seq x y z
N MET A 1 19.32 -25.33 2.86
CA MET A 1 18.55 -25.04 1.63
C MET A 1 18.66 -23.55 1.39
N ALA A 2 19.16 -23.15 0.22
CA ALA A 2 19.48 -21.76 -0.09
C ALA A 2 18.20 -20.92 -0.10
N VAL A 3 18.16 -19.89 0.76
CA VAL A 3 17.12 -18.87 0.71
C VAL A 3 17.40 -18.03 -0.53
N VAL A 4 16.66 -18.31 -1.60
CA VAL A 4 16.63 -17.43 -2.77
C VAL A 4 15.94 -16.15 -2.31
N VAL A 5 16.73 -15.12 -2.02
CA VAL A 5 16.24 -13.76 -1.77
C VAL A 5 15.74 -13.23 -3.12
N PRO A 6 14.42 -13.00 -3.31
CA PRO A 6 13.94 -12.37 -4.53
C PRO A 6 14.44 -10.93 -4.58
N PRO A 7 14.74 -10.40 -5.77
CA PRO A 7 15.25 -9.04 -5.90
C PRO A 7 14.20 -8.02 -5.47
N ALA A 8 14.65 -7.03 -4.69
CA ALA A 8 14.03 -5.74 -4.36
C ALA A 8 12.55 -5.56 -4.75
N ARG A 9 11.65 -5.63 -3.76
CA ARG A 9 10.25 -5.21 -3.90
C ARG A 9 10.17 -3.69 -3.79
N ASN A 10 9.83 -3.04 -4.89
CA ASN A 10 9.92 -1.59 -5.04
C ASN A 10 8.64 -0.82 -4.63
N ASN A 11 7.69 -1.44 -3.92
CA ASN A 11 6.47 -0.77 -3.46
C ASN A 11 6.47 -0.63 -1.92
N VAL A 12 6.80 0.56 -1.44
CA VAL A 12 6.89 0.88 -0.01
C VAL A 12 5.53 0.69 0.69
N ALA A 13 4.42 0.98 0.01
CA ALA A 13 3.08 0.83 0.59
C ALA A 13 2.73 -0.66 0.82
N GLU A 14 3.07 -1.54 -0.12
CA GLU A 14 2.87 -2.98 0.06
C GLU A 14 3.70 -3.55 1.21
N CYS A 15 4.92 -3.04 1.41
CA CYS A 15 5.75 -3.40 2.56
C CYS A 15 5.12 -2.94 3.88
N VAL A 16 4.63 -1.69 3.95
CA VAL A 16 3.95 -1.16 5.15
C VAL A 16 2.68 -1.94 5.46
N MET A 17 1.91 -2.29 4.44
CA MET A 17 0.68 -3.07 4.57
C MET A 17 0.96 -4.51 5.02
N CYS A 18 2.03 -5.13 4.51
CA CYS A 18 2.45 -6.46 4.94
C CYS A 18 2.96 -6.47 6.38
N GLU A 19 3.75 -5.47 6.76
CA GLU A 19 4.22 -5.31 8.14
C GLU A 19 3.05 -5.14 9.12
N LEU A 20 2.07 -4.30 8.74
CA LEU A 20 0.85 -4.10 9.52
C LEU A 20 0.02 -5.39 9.64
N ALA A 21 -0.15 -6.13 8.53
CA ALA A 21 -0.89 -7.38 8.50
C ALA A 21 -0.28 -8.40 9.45
N VAL A 22 1.03 -8.59 9.41
CA VAL A 22 1.71 -9.53 10.29
C VAL A 22 1.64 -9.07 11.76
N ARG A 23 1.81 -7.77 12.01
CA ARG A 23 1.69 -7.21 13.38
C ARG A 23 0.31 -7.47 13.99
N ILE A 24 -0.74 -7.51 13.17
CA ILE A 24 -2.12 -7.71 13.61
C ILE A 24 -2.48 -9.20 13.70
N ALA A 25 -2.09 -10.00 12.71
CA ALA A 25 -2.42 -11.42 12.59
C ALA A 25 -1.62 -12.29 13.57
N ALA A 26 -0.31 -12.08 13.69
CA ALA A 26 0.55 -12.93 14.53
C ALA A 26 0.15 -12.99 16.03
N PRO A 27 -0.27 -11.90 16.72
CA PRO A 27 -0.77 -12.01 18.08
C PRO A 27 -2.19 -12.61 18.18
N ARG A 28 -2.87 -12.84 17.05
CA ARG A 28 -4.26 -13.32 16.95
C ARG A 28 -4.38 -14.69 16.29
N LEU A 29 -3.28 -15.41 16.07
CA LEU A 29 -3.32 -16.75 15.49
C LEU A 29 -4.23 -17.70 16.29
N GLY A 30 -5.07 -18.45 15.58
CA GLY A 30 -6.09 -19.32 16.17
C GLY A 30 -7.37 -18.60 16.63
N LYS A 31 -7.48 -17.28 16.43
CA LYS A 31 -8.77 -16.57 16.47
C LYS A 31 -9.47 -16.65 15.12
N ASP A 32 -10.73 -16.26 15.12
CA ASP A 32 -11.54 -16.14 13.91
C ASP A 32 -10.91 -15.14 12.92
N THR A 33 -10.83 -15.52 11.64
CA THR A 33 -10.22 -14.70 10.58
C THR A 33 -10.96 -13.38 10.39
N VAL A 34 -12.27 -13.34 10.60
CA VAL A 34 -13.09 -12.11 10.51
C VAL A 34 -12.65 -11.10 11.58
N GLU A 35 -12.28 -11.55 12.78
CA GLU A 35 -11.74 -10.65 13.82
C GLU A 35 -10.39 -10.04 13.39
N ILE A 36 -9.56 -10.79 12.67
CA ILE A 36 -8.26 -10.34 12.18
C ILE A 36 -8.43 -9.33 11.04
N GLU A 37 -9.35 -9.61 10.11
CA GLU A 37 -9.71 -8.73 9.00
C GLU A 37 -10.26 -7.39 9.48
N GLU A 38 -11.18 -7.40 10.44
CA GLU A 38 -11.79 -6.17 10.96
C GLU A 38 -10.75 -5.28 11.66
N VAL A 39 -9.89 -5.88 12.47
CA VAL A 39 -8.79 -5.15 13.14
C VAL A 39 -7.79 -4.62 12.11
N PHE A 40 -7.45 -5.41 11.09
CA PHE A 40 -6.57 -4.97 10.02
C PHE A 40 -7.17 -3.78 9.27
N ASN A 41 -8.43 -3.86 8.86
CA ASN A 41 -9.09 -2.78 8.12
C ASN A 41 -9.11 -1.47 8.93
N ASN A 42 -9.41 -1.57 10.22
CA ASN A 42 -9.46 -0.41 11.12
C ASN A 42 -8.09 0.23 11.34
N GLU A 43 -7.05 -0.55 11.59
CA GLU A 43 -5.69 -0.03 11.78
C GLU A 43 -5.06 0.45 10.48
N CYS A 44 -5.31 -0.24 9.37
CA CYS A 44 -4.88 0.17 8.03
C CYS A 44 -5.42 1.56 7.66
N LYS A 45 -6.72 1.80 7.87
CA LYS A 45 -7.34 3.12 7.64
C LYS A 45 -6.72 4.22 8.50
N LYS A 46 -6.33 3.92 9.75
CA LYS A 46 -5.67 4.87 10.65
C LYS A 46 -4.24 5.18 10.22
N GLU A 47 -3.44 4.16 9.90
CA GLU A 47 -2.03 4.30 9.54
C GLU A 47 -1.86 4.99 8.19
N LEU A 48 -2.67 4.64 7.19
CA LEU A 48 -2.60 5.24 5.85
C LEU A 48 -3.35 6.58 5.73
N LYS A 49 -4.15 6.97 6.74
CA LYS A 49 -4.96 8.20 6.75
C LYS A 49 -5.85 8.35 5.52
N LEU A 50 -6.28 7.24 4.96
CA LEU A 50 -7.07 7.23 3.73
C LEU A 50 -8.46 7.81 3.98
N PRO A 51 -9.02 8.57 3.03
CA PRO A 51 -10.44 8.88 3.01
C PRO A 51 -11.29 7.60 3.07
N ILE A 52 -12.45 7.67 3.71
CA ILE A 52 -13.32 6.51 4.02
C ILE A 52 -13.72 5.70 2.76
N GLU A 53 -13.71 6.33 1.59
CA GLU A 53 -14.07 5.72 0.30
C GLU A 53 -13.01 4.77 -0.29
N TYR A 54 -11.80 4.74 0.26
CA TYR A 54 -10.72 3.88 -0.23
C TYR A 54 -10.88 2.43 0.26
N LYS A 55 -11.22 1.53 -0.67
CA LYS A 55 -11.30 0.07 -0.45
C LYS A 55 -9.94 -0.63 -0.46
N GLU A 56 -8.88 0.09 -0.16
CA GLU A 56 -7.51 -0.38 -0.37
C GLU A 56 -7.07 -1.38 0.70
N CYS A 57 -7.45 -1.12 1.95
CA CYS A 57 -7.33 -2.07 3.04
C CYS A 57 -8.15 -3.35 2.76
N GLU A 58 -9.35 -3.21 2.18
CA GLU A 58 -10.23 -4.33 1.79
C GLU A 58 -9.60 -5.15 0.65
N LYS A 59 -9.10 -4.50 -0.41
CA LYS A 59 -8.37 -5.17 -1.49
C LYS A 59 -7.13 -5.92 -1.00
N TYR A 60 -6.41 -5.35 -0.03
CA TYR A 60 -5.25 -6.01 0.57
C TYR A 60 -5.65 -7.24 1.40
N ILE A 61 -6.74 -7.13 2.18
CA ILE A 61 -7.33 -8.25 2.92
C ILE A 61 -7.62 -9.40 1.95
N ASP A 62 -8.44 -9.14 0.94
CA ASP A 62 -8.94 -10.16 0.00
C ASP A 62 -7.81 -10.89 -0.74
N LYS A 63 -6.71 -10.18 -1.04
CA LYS A 63 -5.61 -10.72 -1.85
C LYS A 63 -4.48 -11.33 -1.01
N HIS A 64 -4.25 -10.84 0.20
CA HIS A 64 -2.98 -11.09 0.89
C HIS A 64 -3.10 -11.52 2.35
N LEU A 65 -4.19 -11.18 3.05
CA LEU A 65 -4.26 -11.43 4.49
C LEU A 65 -4.40 -12.93 4.81
N ASP A 66 -5.27 -13.64 4.10
CA ASP A 66 -5.44 -15.10 4.27
C ASP A 66 -4.15 -15.90 4.01
N PRO A 67 -3.42 -15.67 2.89
CA PRO A 67 -2.10 -16.27 2.68
C PRO A 67 -1.11 -15.99 3.82
N ILE A 68 -1.12 -14.77 4.36
CA ILE A 68 -0.23 -14.39 5.48
C ILE A 68 -0.63 -15.15 6.76
N ILE A 69 -1.92 -15.24 7.07
CA ILE A 69 -2.42 -16.00 8.23
C ILE A 69 -2.02 -17.47 8.09
N HIS A 70 -2.27 -18.09 6.93
CA HIS A 70 -1.93 -19.48 6.66
C HIS A 70 -0.41 -19.74 6.79
N GLU A 71 0.44 -18.86 6.25
CA GLU A 71 1.89 -18.95 6.40
C GLU A 71 2.31 -18.83 7.87
N LEU A 72 1.74 -17.89 8.63
CA LEU A 72 2.02 -17.75 10.07
C LEU A 72 1.55 -18.96 10.90
N GLU A 73 0.47 -19.63 10.49
CA GLU A 73 -0.02 -20.86 11.12
C GLU A 73 0.83 -22.09 10.78
N SER A 74 1.29 -22.19 9.52
CA SER A 74 2.14 -23.27 9.02
C SER A 74 3.61 -23.12 9.44
N GLY A 75 4.04 -21.88 9.73
CA GLY A 75 5.37 -21.53 10.19
C GLY A 75 5.60 -21.95 11.63
N THR A 76 6.76 -22.55 11.92
CA THR A 76 7.15 -22.99 13.27
C THR A 76 7.45 -21.79 14.18
N ALA A 77 6.42 -21.10 14.67
CA ALA A 77 6.53 -20.13 15.75
C ALA A 77 6.13 -20.79 17.09
N PRO A 78 6.96 -20.73 18.16
CA PRO A 78 6.60 -21.32 19.44
C PRO A 78 5.39 -20.59 20.05
N LYS A 79 4.31 -21.33 20.33
CA LYS A 79 3.06 -20.80 20.90
C LYS A 79 3.14 -20.46 22.40
N ASP A 80 4.26 -20.72 23.06
CA ASP A 80 4.35 -20.63 24.52
C ASP A 80 5.39 -19.62 25.03
N LYS A 81 4.89 -18.63 25.79
CA LYS A 81 5.59 -17.66 26.64
C LYS A 81 6.72 -16.86 25.99
N LEU A 82 6.35 -15.90 25.13
CA LEU A 82 7.26 -14.83 24.71
C LEU A 82 7.15 -13.60 25.64
N THR A 83 8.24 -13.27 26.34
CA THR A 83 8.37 -12.01 27.07
C THR A 83 8.29 -10.83 26.11
N ARG A 84 7.73 -9.71 26.59
CA ARG A 84 7.31 -8.53 25.81
C ARG A 84 8.35 -8.02 24.79
N ASN A 85 9.63 -8.09 25.12
CA ASN A 85 10.73 -7.58 24.27
C ASN A 85 11.21 -8.60 23.22
N MET A 86 11.12 -9.90 23.50
CA MET A 86 11.47 -10.96 22.55
C MET A 86 10.34 -11.16 21.52
N ARG A 87 9.11 -10.79 21.89
CA ARG A 87 7.92 -10.80 21.03
C ARG A 87 8.03 -9.84 19.85
N SER A 88 8.50 -8.61 20.05
CA SER A 88 8.71 -7.66 18.93
C SER A 88 9.75 -8.17 17.92
N LEU A 89 10.87 -8.73 18.39
CA LEU A 89 11.93 -9.24 17.51
C LEU A 89 11.46 -10.47 16.71
N LEU A 90 10.70 -11.38 17.33
CA LEU A 90 10.12 -12.53 16.63
C LEU A 90 9.02 -12.11 15.64
N LEU A 91 8.20 -11.13 16.00
CA LEU A 91 7.16 -10.58 15.11
C LEU A 91 7.76 -9.93 13.87
N VAL A 92 8.87 -9.18 14.03
CA VAL A 92 9.60 -8.60 12.89
C VAL A 92 10.24 -9.68 12.03
N ALA A 93 10.85 -10.71 12.64
CA ALA A 93 11.43 -11.83 11.88
C ALA A 93 10.37 -12.65 11.12
N LEU A 94 9.21 -12.89 11.74
CA LEU A 94 8.04 -13.54 11.12
C LEU A 94 7.43 -12.66 10.03
N ALA A 95 7.40 -11.34 10.21
CA ALA A 95 6.95 -10.42 9.18
C ALA A 95 7.86 -10.47 7.96
N VAL A 96 9.17 -10.43 8.16
CA VAL A 96 10.14 -10.52 7.07
C VAL A 96 10.02 -11.87 6.34
N THR A 97 9.84 -12.99 7.05
CA THR A 97 9.70 -14.31 6.41
C THR A 97 8.37 -14.49 5.70
N ALA A 98 7.24 -14.14 6.32
CA ALA A 98 5.92 -14.22 5.68
C ALA A 98 5.82 -13.28 4.48
N CYS A 99 6.29 -12.04 4.60
CA CYS A 99 6.27 -11.08 3.50
C CYS A 99 7.15 -11.56 2.32
N VAL A 100 8.28 -12.24 2.56
CA VAL A 100 9.16 -12.76 1.49
C VAL A 100 8.64 -14.08 0.90
N ALA A 101 8.06 -14.96 1.71
CA ALA A 101 7.57 -16.29 1.30
C ALA A 101 6.27 -16.24 0.49
N VAL A 102 5.38 -15.29 0.81
CA VAL A 102 4.25 -14.99 -0.06
C VAL A 102 4.84 -14.45 -1.36
N ALA A 103 4.85 -15.27 -2.42
CA ALA A 103 5.10 -14.79 -3.77
C ALA A 103 3.94 -13.87 -4.14
N ILE A 104 4.01 -12.61 -3.72
CA ILE A 104 3.08 -11.56 -4.14
C ILE A 104 3.27 -11.50 -5.65
N PRO A 105 2.31 -11.97 -6.47
CA PRO A 105 2.41 -11.76 -7.89
C PRO A 105 2.55 -10.25 -8.11
N ARG A 106 3.35 -9.82 -9.09
CA ARG A 106 3.29 -8.43 -9.57
C ARG A 106 1.83 -8.19 -9.94
N SER A 107 1.05 -7.60 -9.03
CA SER A 107 -0.25 -7.08 -9.40
C SER A 107 0.06 -5.94 -10.35
N GLN A 108 -0.54 -6.00 -11.54
CA GLN A 108 -0.57 -4.84 -12.42
C GLN A 108 -1.34 -3.67 -11.79
N ASP A 109 -1.95 -3.87 -10.61
CA ASP A 109 -2.42 -2.82 -9.71
C ASP A 109 -1.43 -2.65 -8.56
N ASN A 110 -0.44 -1.78 -8.70
CA ASN A 110 0.36 -1.34 -7.56
C ASN A 110 -0.53 -0.40 -6.74
N ILE A 111 -0.95 -0.83 -5.54
CA ILE A 111 -1.76 -0.07 -4.55
C ILE A 111 -1.29 1.40 -4.45
N ALA A 112 0.02 1.60 -4.26
CA ALA A 112 0.63 2.93 -4.25
C ALA A 112 0.46 3.72 -5.55
N GLU A 113 0.53 3.08 -6.72
CA GLU A 113 0.33 3.76 -7.99
C GLU A 113 -1.12 4.20 -8.17
N CYS A 114 -2.08 3.41 -7.69
CA CYS A 114 -3.49 3.74 -7.69
C CYS A 114 -3.77 4.97 -6.82
N LEU A 115 -3.27 4.99 -5.58
CA LEU A 115 -3.37 6.14 -4.68
C LEU A 115 -2.78 7.41 -5.27
N MET A 116 -1.56 7.31 -5.79
CA MET A 116 -0.87 8.45 -6.37
C MET A 116 -1.60 8.97 -7.61
N CYS A 117 -2.19 8.07 -8.40
CA CYS A 117 -2.99 8.45 -9.56
C CYS A 117 -4.27 9.17 -9.12
N GLU A 118 -5.00 8.63 -8.15
CA GLU A 118 -6.24 9.26 -7.69
C GLU A 118 -5.97 10.63 -7.05
N MET A 119 -4.87 10.77 -6.31
CA MET A 119 -4.43 12.06 -5.79
C MET A 119 -4.14 13.03 -6.94
N ALA A 120 -3.36 12.62 -7.94
CA ALA A 120 -3.06 13.42 -9.12
C ALA A 120 -4.33 13.86 -9.87
N VAL A 121 -5.28 12.95 -10.07
CA VAL A 121 -6.58 13.26 -10.69
C VAL A 121 -7.35 14.29 -9.87
N ARG A 122 -7.42 14.13 -8.55
CA ARG A 122 -8.12 15.08 -7.66
C ARG A 122 -7.49 16.47 -7.70
N THR A 123 -6.17 16.55 -7.78
CA THR A 123 -5.45 17.82 -7.91
C THR A 123 -5.66 18.43 -9.31
N ALA A 124 -5.57 17.64 -10.38
CA ALA A 124 -5.58 18.12 -11.76
C ALA A 124 -6.96 18.44 -12.33
N ALA A 125 -7.97 17.60 -12.09
CA ALA A 125 -9.31 17.73 -12.67
C ALA A 125 -9.98 19.11 -12.48
N PRO A 126 -9.92 19.77 -11.31
CA PRO A 126 -10.49 21.11 -11.15
C PRO A 126 -9.65 22.23 -11.77
N LYS A 127 -8.48 21.92 -12.35
CA LYS A 127 -7.44 22.89 -12.74
C LYS A 127 -6.94 22.71 -14.18
N LEU A 128 -7.66 21.98 -15.02
CA LEU A 128 -7.28 21.75 -16.42
C LEU A 128 -7.14 23.04 -17.25
N GLU A 129 -7.70 24.16 -16.79
CA GLU A 129 -7.53 25.48 -17.42
C GLU A 129 -6.24 26.21 -16.98
N LYS A 130 -5.45 25.63 -16.07
CA LYS A 130 -4.19 26.19 -15.55
C LYS A 130 -3.00 25.58 -16.27
N ASP A 131 -1.90 26.31 -16.24
CA ASP A 131 -0.62 25.78 -16.74
C ASP A 131 -0.24 24.50 -15.98
N THR A 132 0.25 23.50 -16.71
CA THR A 132 0.70 22.22 -16.18
C THR A 132 1.67 22.38 -15.00
N GLU A 133 2.60 23.33 -15.09
CA GLU A 133 3.58 23.64 -14.02
C GLU A 133 2.89 24.02 -12.68
N ILE A 134 1.70 24.63 -12.73
CA ILE A 134 0.93 24.95 -11.52
C ILE A 134 0.34 23.68 -10.92
N ILE A 135 -0.18 22.79 -11.76
CA ILE A 135 -0.76 21.51 -11.33
C ILE A 135 0.34 20.61 -10.73
N GLU A 136 1.51 20.55 -11.36
CA GLU A 136 2.69 19.84 -10.86
C GLU A 136 3.09 20.28 -9.46
N LYS A 137 3.24 21.61 -9.25
CA LYS A 137 3.62 22.16 -7.95
C LYS A 137 2.58 21.91 -6.87
N GLU A 138 1.30 21.96 -7.24
CA GLU A 138 0.23 21.68 -6.29
C GLU A 138 0.18 20.19 -5.94
N PHE A 139 0.33 19.29 -6.92
CA PHE A 139 0.38 17.87 -6.66
C PHE A 139 1.58 17.51 -5.81
N ASP A 140 2.78 18.00 -6.13
CA ASP A 140 3.98 17.75 -5.33
C ASP A 140 3.81 18.20 -3.87
N LYS A 141 3.23 19.38 -3.67
CA LYS A 141 2.91 19.90 -2.33
C LYS A 141 1.88 19.04 -1.58
N GLU A 142 0.82 18.62 -2.26
CA GLU A 142 -0.23 17.79 -1.68
C GLU A 142 0.31 16.39 -1.35
N CYS A 143 1.03 15.79 -2.28
CA CYS A 143 1.71 14.52 -2.12
C CYS A 143 2.67 14.51 -0.93
N LYS A 144 3.55 15.51 -0.80
CA LYS A 144 4.48 15.65 0.34
C LYS A 144 3.78 15.83 1.68
N LYS A 145 2.58 16.44 1.68
CA LYS A 145 1.79 16.67 2.88
C LYS A 145 1.06 15.40 3.34
N GLU A 146 0.49 14.65 2.40
CA GLU A 146 -0.27 13.42 2.64
C GLU A 146 0.67 12.23 2.93
N LEU A 147 1.75 12.08 2.16
CA LEU A 147 2.76 11.05 2.36
C LEU A 147 3.73 11.43 3.49
N LYS A 148 3.40 11.08 4.72
CA LYS A 148 4.29 11.26 5.89
C LYS A 148 5.31 10.14 6.03
N ILE A 149 5.99 9.76 4.93
CA ILE A 149 6.99 8.69 4.90
C ILE A 149 8.39 9.21 4.57
N PRO A 150 9.46 8.52 5.01
CA PRO A 150 10.81 8.83 4.56
C PRO A 150 10.88 8.78 3.03
N PHE A 151 11.54 9.77 2.42
CA PHE A 151 11.67 9.92 0.96
C PHE A 151 10.37 10.26 0.20
N ALA A 152 9.30 10.67 0.88
CA ALA A 152 8.09 11.15 0.22
C ALA A 152 8.40 12.21 -0.84
N ASP A 153 9.29 13.17 -0.54
CA ASP A 153 9.68 14.23 -1.47
C ASP A 153 10.14 13.68 -2.82
N LYS A 154 11.05 12.69 -2.80
CA LYS A 154 11.59 12.08 -4.03
C LYS A 154 10.55 11.24 -4.76
N GLN A 155 9.62 10.62 -4.05
CA GLN A 155 8.55 9.84 -4.68
C GLN A 155 7.53 10.74 -5.36
N CYS A 156 7.17 11.86 -4.72
CA CYS A 156 6.27 12.86 -5.28
C CYS A 156 6.87 13.49 -6.54
N GLU A 157 8.11 13.97 -6.47
CA GLU A 157 8.84 14.54 -7.61
C GLU A 157 8.94 13.54 -8.77
N LYS A 158 9.33 12.30 -8.48
CA LYS A 158 9.41 11.25 -9.49
C LYS A 158 8.04 10.95 -10.13
N TYR A 159 6.97 10.98 -9.34
CA TYR A 159 5.62 10.71 -9.84
C TYR A 159 5.14 11.84 -10.77
N VAL A 160 5.45 13.09 -10.43
CA VAL A 160 5.23 14.24 -11.31
C VAL A 160 5.89 13.98 -12.66
N ASP A 161 7.20 13.73 -12.65
CA ASP A 161 8.01 13.59 -13.85
C ASP A 161 7.58 12.41 -14.75
N GLU A 162 7.13 11.30 -14.16
CA GLU A 162 6.86 10.07 -14.91
C GLU A 162 5.39 9.88 -15.31
N HIS A 163 4.45 10.51 -14.59
CA HIS A 163 3.04 10.11 -14.65
C HIS A 163 2.03 11.26 -14.73
N LEU A 164 2.31 12.43 -14.14
CA LEU A 164 1.29 13.47 -13.98
C LEU A 164 0.80 14.04 -15.32
N ASP A 165 1.70 14.24 -16.28
CA ASP A 165 1.34 14.71 -17.63
C ASP A 165 0.32 13.79 -18.34
N LYS A 166 0.48 12.47 -18.20
CA LYS A 166 -0.44 11.50 -18.82
C LYS A 166 -1.82 11.55 -18.19
N ILE A 167 -1.87 11.81 -16.88
CA ILE A 167 -3.13 11.97 -16.15
C ILE A 167 -3.85 13.24 -16.62
N ILE A 168 -3.12 14.34 -16.78
CA ILE A 168 -3.67 15.60 -17.31
C ILE A 168 -4.18 15.41 -18.74
N GLN A 169 -3.40 14.76 -19.60
CA GLN A 169 -3.80 14.47 -20.99
C GLN A 169 -5.07 13.61 -21.07
N GLU A 170 -5.22 12.60 -20.21
CA GLU A 170 -6.46 11.81 -20.15
C GLU A 170 -7.66 12.63 -19.70
N LEU A 171 -7.48 13.53 -18.74
CA LEU A 171 -8.54 14.44 -18.31
C LEU A 171 -8.93 15.43 -19.42
N GLU A 172 -7.95 15.97 -20.15
CA GLU A 172 -8.16 16.86 -21.29
C GLU A 172 -8.83 16.15 -22.48
N SER A 173 -8.59 14.84 -22.65
CA SER A 173 -9.24 14.02 -23.68
C SER A 173 -10.72 13.75 -23.40
N GLY A 174 -11.20 14.12 -22.20
CA GLY A 174 -12.59 13.96 -21.77
C GLY A 174 -12.85 12.69 -20.96
N THR A 175 -11.80 11.95 -20.57
CA THR A 175 -11.95 10.83 -19.64
C THR A 175 -12.48 11.34 -18.29
N ALA A 176 -13.55 10.72 -17.78
CA ALA A 176 -14.13 11.15 -16.52
C ALA A 176 -13.12 10.92 -15.37
N PRO A 177 -12.96 11.85 -14.41
CA PRO A 177 -11.93 11.76 -13.38
C PRO A 177 -11.87 10.42 -12.66
N LYS A 178 -13.03 9.85 -12.32
CA LYS A 178 -13.16 8.54 -11.65
C LYS A 178 -12.62 7.36 -12.46
N ASP A 179 -12.50 7.48 -13.78
CA ASP A 179 -12.15 6.40 -14.69
C ASP A 179 -10.69 6.52 -15.18
N VAL A 180 -10.04 7.68 -15.02
CA VAL A 180 -8.68 7.96 -15.51
C VAL A 180 -7.66 6.94 -15.01
N CYS A 181 -7.65 6.63 -13.72
CA CYS A 181 -6.66 5.73 -13.14
C CYS A 181 -6.83 4.27 -13.60
N THR A 182 -8.07 3.87 -13.92
CA THR A 182 -8.35 2.56 -14.51
C THR A 182 -7.96 2.51 -15.99
N VAL A 183 -8.23 3.58 -16.74
CA VAL A 183 -7.80 3.70 -18.15
C VAL A 183 -6.28 3.66 -18.28
N LEU A 184 -5.57 4.29 -17.34
CA LEU A 184 -4.11 4.29 -17.28
C LEU A 184 -3.48 3.04 -16.68
N HIS A 185 -4.30 2.05 -16.29
CA HIS A 185 -3.87 0.81 -15.63
C HIS A 185 -3.01 1.07 -14.39
N LYS A 186 -3.37 2.11 -13.62
CA LYS A 186 -2.80 2.44 -12.31
C LYS A 186 -3.68 1.88 -11.19
N CYS A 187 -4.96 1.71 -11.49
CA CYS A 187 -5.99 0.92 -10.83
C CYS A 187 -6.70 0.07 -11.92
#